data_AF-A0A5A7N3Q4-F1
#
_entry.id   AF-A0A5A7N3Q4-F1
#
_cell.length_a   1.000
_cell.length_b   1.000
_cell.length_c   1.000
_cell.angle_alpha   90.00
_cell.angle_beta   90.00
_cell.angle_gamma   90.00
#
_symmetry.space_group_name_H-M   'P 1'
#
loop_
_entity.id
_entity.type
_entity.pdbx_description
1 polymer ?
#
loop_
_entity_poly.entity_id
_entity_poly.type
_entity_poly.pdbx_seq_one_letter_code
_entity_poly.pdbx_strand_id
1 'polypeptide(L)' 'MRDSATIRARMDKEGLEFARRLVSPEAREAFMAFAQKRAPDFSNLA' A
#
# COMPACT_ATOMS: atom_id res chain seq x y z
N MET A 1 -12.54 16.87 22.13
CA MET A 1 -11.94 15.52 21.95
C MET A 1 -12.16 15.13 20.49
N ARG A 2 -11.17 14.57 19.78
CA ARG A 2 -11.42 14.09 18.41
C ARG A 2 -12.41 12.92 18.46
N ASP A 3 -13.33 12.85 17.49
CA ASP A 3 -14.34 11.78 17.44
C ASP A 3 -13.66 10.43 17.19
N SER A 4 -13.54 9.62 18.24
CA SER A 4 -12.74 8.40 18.22
C SER A 4 -13.36 7.31 17.35
N ALA A 5 -14.69 7.28 17.24
CA ALA A 5 -15.41 6.36 16.36
C ALA A 5 -15.14 6.69 14.88
N THR A 6 -15.17 7.97 14.52
CA THR A 6 -14.83 8.44 13.17
C THR A 6 -13.39 8.11 12.81
N ILE A 7 -12.44 8.32 13.73
CA ILE A 7 -11.03 7.95 13.51
C ILE A 7 -10.90 6.46 13.27
N ARG A 8 -11.55 5.62 14.10
CA ARG A 8 -11.46 4.17 13.96
C ARG A 8 -12.01 3.70 12.61
N ALA A 9 -13.17 4.22 12.20
CA ALA A 9 -13.77 3.88 10.91
C ALA A 9 -12.89 4.30 9.71
N ARG A 10 -12.09 5.36 9.85
CA ARG A 10 -11.11 5.76 8.83
C ARG A 10 -9.93 4.79 8.78
N MET A 11 -9.35 4.45 9.93
CA MET A 11 -8.26 3.49 10.03
C MET A 11 -8.64 2.13 9.44
N ASP A 12 -9.86 1.64 9.71
CA ASP A 12 -10.32 0.36 9.15
C ASP A 12 -10.42 0.41 7.61
N LYS A 13 -10.90 1.53 7.04
CA LYS A 13 -10.95 1.72 5.58
C LYS A 13 -9.55 1.81 4.97
N GLU A 14 -8.65 2.56 5.59
CA GLU A 14 -7.26 2.71 5.14
C GLU A 14 -6.52 1.37 5.21
N GLY A 15 -6.72 0.59 6.28
CA GLY A 15 -6.12 -0.73 6.44
C GLY A 15 -6.58 -1.73 5.39
N LEU A 16 -7.87 -1.73 5.04
CA LEU A 16 -8.40 -2.58 3.97
C LEU A 16 -7.80 -2.23 2.61
N GLU A 17 -7.72 -0.94 2.28
CA GLU A 17 -7.12 -0.50 1.02
C GLU A 17 -5.62 -0.79 0.97
N PHE A 18 -4.91 -0.59 2.08
CA PHE A 18 -3.50 -0.92 2.21
C PHE A 18 -3.25 -2.41 2.00
N ALA A 19 -4.06 -3.29 2.61
CA ALA A 19 -3.96 -4.74 2.42
C ALA A 19 -4.20 -5.15 0.96
N ARG A 20 -5.16 -4.52 0.27
CA ARG A 20 -5.38 -4.75 -1.17
C ARG A 20 -4.18 -4.31 -2.00
N ARG A 21 -3.59 -3.16 -1.69
CA ARG A 21 -2.39 -2.65 -2.39
C ARG A 21 -1.16 -3.52 -2.12
N LEU A 22 -1.00 -4.10 -0.94
CA LEU A 22 0.15 -4.96 -0.60
C LEU A 22 0.30 -6.20 -1.49
N VAL A 23 -0.79 -6.71 -2.07
CA VAL A 23 -0.75 -7.90 -2.96
C VAL A 23 -0.70 -7.55 -4.45
N SER A 24 -0.71 -6.25 -4.77
CA SER A 24 -0.71 -5.73 -6.13
C SER A 24 0.62 -5.98 -6.87
N PRO A 25 0.61 -6.00 -8.22
CA PRO A 25 1.83 -6.01 -9.03
C PRO A 25 2.82 -4.90 -8.66
N GLU A 26 2.33 -3.70 -8.35
CA GLU A 26 3.13 -2.53 -7.98
C GLU A 26 3.84 -2.75 -6.64
N ALA A 27 3.16 -3.33 -5.65
CA ALA A 27 3.80 -3.67 -4.39
C ALA A 27 4.88 -4.75 -4.56
N ARG A 28 4.62 -5.77 -5.39
CA ARG A 28 5.63 -6.80 -5.70
C ARG A 28 6.87 -6.21 -6.33
N GLU A 29 6.71 -5.33 -7.32
CA GLU A 29 7.83 -4.65 -7.97
C GLU A 29 8.61 -3.77 -6.99
N ALA A 30 7.91 -2.99 -6.16
CA ALA A 30 8.56 -2.16 -5.15
C ALA A 30 9.40 -3.00 -4.17
N PHE A 31 8.85 -4.12 -3.67
CA PHE A 31 9.57 -5.01 -2.75
C PHE A 31 10.76 -5.71 -3.42
N MET A 32 10.57 -6.18 -4.66
CA MET A 32 11.63 -6.83 -5.43
C MET A 32 12.77 -5.86 -5.73
N ALA A 33 12.45 -4.65 -6.18
CA ALA A 33 13.44 -3.61 -6.47
C ALA A 33 14.21 -3.19 -5.22
N PHE A 34 13.52 -3.05 -4.08
CA PHE A 34 14.13 -2.77 -2.79
C PHE A 34 15.11 -3.87 -2.38
N ALA A 35 14.71 -5.13 -2.44
CA ALA A 35 15.57 -6.27 -2.14
C ALA A 35 16.80 -6.34 -3.06
N GLN A 36 16.64 -5.94 -4.33
CA GLN A 36 17.70 -5.90 -5.34
C GLN A 36 18.54 -4.60 -5.30
N LYS A 37 18.23 -3.64 -4.42
CA LYS A 37 18.89 -2.32 -4.35
C LYS A 37 18.88 -1.56 -5.68
N ARG A 38 17.79 -1.67 -6.44
CA ARG A 38 17.56 -0.93 -7.69
C ARG A 38 16.31 -0.07 -7.58
N ALA A 39 16.15 0.88 -8.50
CA ALA A 39 14.89 1.59 -8.65
C ALA A 39 13.79 0.63 -9.14
N PRO A 40 12.56 0.71 -8.59
CA PRO A 40 11.42 -0.03 -9.13
C PRO A 40 11.00 0.51 -10.49
N ASP A 41 10.57 -0.38 -11.39
CA ASP A 41 10.05 -0.03 -12.71
C ASP A 41 8.55 -0.27 -12.80
N PHE A 42 7.78 0.81 -12.87
CA PHE A 42 6.32 0.76 -12.97
C PHE A 42 5.80 0.96 -14.40
N SER A 43 6.68 1.02 -15.41
CA SER A 43 6.33 1.45 -16.77
C SER A 43 5.27 0.57 -17.46
N ASN A 44 5.05 -0.66 -16.99
CA ASN A 44 4.12 -1.63 -17.57
C ASN A 44 3.05 -2.15 -16.59
N LEU A 45 2.79 -1.43 -15.50
CA LEU A 45 1.82 -1.84 -14.46
C LEU A 45 0.48 -1.08 -14.55
N ALA A 46 0.09 -0.67 -15.76
CA ALA A 46 -1.18 0.01 -16.06
C ALA A 46 -2.36 -0.97 -16.26
#